data_AF-A0AA87SV26-F1
#
_entry.id   AF-A0AA87SV26-F1
#
_cell.length_a   1.000
_cell.length_b   1.000
_cell.length_c   1.000
_cell.angle_alpha   90.00
_cell.angle_beta   90.00
_cell.angle_gamma   90.00
#
_symmetry.space_group_name_H-M   'P 1'
#
loop_
_entity.id
_entity.type
_entity.pdbx_description
1 polymer ?
#
loop_
_entity_poly.entity_id
_entity_poly.type
_entity_poly.pdbx_seq_one_letter_code
_entity_poly.pdbx_strand_id
1 'polypeptide(L)' 'MMVQKISNLLYDFITDLQAGIPTSKLVEIYTDKIIRVFREETSDQKPS' A
#
# COMPACT_ATOMS: atom_id res chain seq x y z
N MET A 1 -0.59 -11.31 7.06
CA MET A 1 0.41 -10.48 7.75
C MET A 1 0.58 -9.17 7.01
N MET A 2 0.46 -8.04 7.70
CA MET A 2 0.77 -6.69 7.23
C MET A 2 1.94 -6.58 6.24
N VAL A 3 3.07 -7.20 6.57
CA VAL A 3 4.27 -7.19 5.70
C VAL A 3 3.97 -7.69 4.29
N GLN A 4 3.23 -8.78 4.16
CA GLN A 4 2.88 -9.35 2.86
C GLN A 4 1.95 -8.44 2.05
N LYS A 5 0.98 -7.77 2.72
CA LYS A 5 0.12 -6.77 2.08
C LYS A 5 0.95 -5.60 1.53
N ILE A 6 1.89 -5.09 2.33
CA ILE A 6 2.80 -4.01 1.89
C ILE A 6 3.71 -4.48 0.75
N SER A 7 4.27 -5.69 0.82
CA SER A 7 5.10 -6.25 -0.26
C SER A 7 4.35 -6.34 -1.58
N ASN A 8 3.08 -6.78 -1.56
CA ASN A 8 2.24 -6.81 -2.77
C ASN A 8 2.01 -5.41 -3.33
N LEU A 9 1.70 -4.42 -2.47
CA LEU A 9 1.53 -3.03 -2.90
C LEU A 9 2.80 -2.44 -3.54
N LEU A 10 3.98 -2.79 -3.04
CA LEU A 10 5.24 -2.36 -3.65
C LEU A 10 5.49 -3.02 -5.01
N TYR A 11 5.10 -4.28 -5.17
CA TYR A 11 5.19 -4.98 -6.45
C TYR A 11 4.27 -4.34 -7.50
N ASP A 12 3.04 -4.05 -7.12
CA ASP A 12 2.07 -3.37 -7.99
C ASP A 12 2.57 -1.96 -8.37
N PHE A 13 3.14 -1.20 -7.42
CA PHE A 13 3.76 0.11 -7.69
C PHE A 13 4.86 0.03 -8.75
N ILE A 14 5.74 -0.97 -8.68
CA ILE A 14 6.81 -1.17 -9.66
C ILE A 14 6.23 -1.54 -11.03
N THR A 15 5.21 -2.40 -11.05
CA THR A 15 4.52 -2.82 -12.30
C THR A 15 3.88 -1.62 -12.99
N ASP A 16 3.17 -0.79 -12.24
CA ASP A 16 2.54 0.43 -12.74
C ASP A 16 3.57 1.48 -13.21
N LEU A 17 4.70 1.57 -12.52
CA LEU A 17 5.81 2.42 -12.95
C LEU A 17 6.40 1.95 -14.28
N GLN A 18 6.57 0.63 -14.45
CA GLN A 18 7.02 0.03 -15.72
C GLN A 18 6.01 0.22 -16.85
N ALA A 19 4.71 0.29 -16.53
CA ALA A 19 3.66 0.63 -17.49
C ALA A 19 3.64 2.12 -17.90
N GLY A 20 4.52 2.94 -17.33
CA GLY A 20 4.66 4.36 -17.68
C GLY A 20 3.65 5.26 -17.00
N ILE A 21 2.99 4.80 -15.93
CA ILE A 21 2.08 5.66 -15.17
C ILE A 21 2.92 6.77 -14.48
N PRO A 22 2.48 8.03 -14.52
CA PRO A 22 3.21 9.13 -13.89
C PRO A 22 3.48 8.86 -12.41
N THR A 23 4.75 8.97 -12.00
CA THR A 23 5.17 8.70 -10.61
C THR A 23 4.38 9.50 -9.58
N SER A 24 3.99 10.74 -9.89
CA SER A 24 3.17 11.57 -9.00
C SER A 24 1.81 10.95 -8.69
N LYS A 25 1.14 10.36 -9.69
CA LYS A 25 -0.14 9.65 -9.50
C LYS A 25 0.07 8.36 -8.71
N LEU A 26 1.17 7.66 -8.95
CA LEU A 26 1.49 6.43 -8.21
C LEU A 26 1.76 6.73 -6.74
N VAL A 27 2.49 7.80 -6.42
CA VAL A 27 2.74 8.20 -5.03
C VAL A 27 1.41 8.46 -4.30
N GLU A 28 0.48 9.18 -4.91
CA GLU A 28 -0.85 9.44 -4.33
C GLU A 28 -1.61 8.13 -4.06
N ILE A 29 -1.77 7.29 -5.08
CA ILE A 29 -2.54 6.03 -5.00
C ILE A 29 -1.95 5.08 -3.96
N TYR A 30 -0.62 4.87 -3.99
CA TYR A 30 0.01 3.86 -3.15
C TYR A 30 0.21 4.33 -1.71
N THR A 31 0.34 5.65 -1.46
CA THR A 31 0.34 6.20 -0.10
C THR A 31 -0.98 5.91 0.61
N ASP A 32 -2.11 6.17 -0.06
CA ASP A 32 -3.44 5.90 0.51
C ASP A 32 -3.66 4.41 0.81
N LYS A 33 -3.25 3.53 -0.12
CA LYS A 33 -3.34 2.08 0.08
C LYS A 33 -2.49 1.60 1.26
N ILE A 34 -1.27 2.12 1.39
CA ILE A 34 -0.38 1.76 2.52
C ILE A 34 -1.00 2.21 3.84
N ILE A 35 -1.44 3.47 3.96
CA ILE A 35 -2.08 4.01 5.17
C ILE A 35 -3.30 3.16 5.57
N ARG A 36 -4.09 2.71 4.58
CA ARG A 36 -5.24 1.84 4.83
C ARG A 36 -4.82 0.50 5.42
N VAL A 37 -3.78 -0.15 4.88
CA VAL A 37 -3.24 -1.39 5.45
C VAL A 37 -2.78 -1.20 6.90
N PHE A 38 -2.08 -0.10 7.20
CA PHE A 38 -1.69 0.24 8.58
C PHE A 38 -2.91 0.41 9.50
N ARG A 39 -3.97 1.09 9.02
CA ARG A 39 -5.18 1.33 9.81
C ARG A 39 -5.97 0.04 10.07
N GLU A 40 -6.09 -0.83 9.08
CA GLU A 40 -6.81 -2.10 9.22
C GLU A 40 -6.13 -2.99 10.28
N GLU A 41 -4.82 -3.17 10.18
CA GLU A 41 -4.08 -4.04 11.13
C GLU A 41 -4.01 -3.44 12.55
N THR A 42 -4.04 -2.11 12.70
CA THR A 42 -4.08 -1.45 14.03
C THR A 42 -5.49 -1.37 14.62
N SER A 43 -6.54 -1.35 13.80
CA SER A 43 -7.94 -1.41 14.27
C SER A 43 -8.31 -2.81 14.78
N ASP A 44 -7.71 -3.84 14.17
CA ASP A 44 -7.83 -5.24 14.64
C ASP A 44 -7.08 -5.51 15.96
N GLN A 45 -6.24 -4.57 16.43
CA GLN A 45 -5.52 -4.65 17.71
C GLN A 45 -6.26 -4.00 18.89
N LYS A 46 -7.60 -3.89 18.85
CA LYS A 46 -8.36 -3.34 19.98
C LYS A 46 -8.06 -4.15 21.26
N PRO A 47 -7.59 -3.53 22.36
CA PRO A 47 -7.29 -4.25 23.59
C PRO A 47 -8.60 -4.82 24.15
N SER A 48 -8.57 -6.12 24.44
CA SER A 48 -9.60 -6.82 25.22
C SER A 48 -9.48 -6.48 26.70
#